data_AF-A0A9W5VUN3-F1
#
_entry.id   AF-A0A9W5VUN3-F1
#
_cell.length_a   1.000
_cell.length_b   1.000
_cell.length_c   1.000
_cell.angle_alpha   90.00
_cell.angle_beta   90.00
_cell.angle_gamma   90.00
#
_symmetry.space_group_name_H-M   'P 1'
#
loop_
_entity.id
_entity.type
_entity.pdbx_description
1 polymer ?
#
loop_
_entity_poly.entity_id
_entity_poly.type
_entity_poly.pdbx_seq_one_letter_code
_entity_poly.pdbx_strand_id
1 'polypeptide(L)' 'MPTNLKRLSLTLLPEWEEELDELKREKFYTSSKAEMLRYLISLGLKTSKELNNKEVS' A
#
# COMPACT_ATOMS: atom_id res chain seq x y z
N MET A 1 -6.72 9.39 -22.59
CA MET A 1 -6.26 8.00 -22.32
C MET A 1 -7.10 7.47 -21.17
N PRO A 2 -7.77 6.31 -21.28
CA PRO A 2 -8.56 5.79 -20.17
C PRO A 2 -7.59 5.34 -19.07
N THR A 3 -7.46 6.15 -18.03
CA THR A 3 -6.80 5.75 -16.79
C THR A 3 -7.67 4.66 -16.19
N ASN A 4 -7.30 3.38 -16.38
CA ASN A 4 -7.98 2.20 -15.82
C ASN A 4 -7.80 2.14 -14.30
N LEU A 5 -8.21 3.19 -13.61
CA LEU A 5 -8.19 3.31 -12.16
C LEU A 5 -9.52 2.76 -11.63
N LYS A 6 -9.45 1.70 -10.84
CA LYS A 6 -10.60 1.20 -10.09
C LYS A 6 -10.64 1.89 -8.73
N ARG A 7 -11.80 2.42 -8.36
CA ARG A 7 -12.05 2.92 -6.99
C ARG A 7 -12.32 1.73 -6.08
N LEU A 8 -11.66 1.72 -4.93
CA LEU A 8 -11.82 0.72 -3.89
C LEU A 8 -12.13 1.43 -2.57
N SER A 9 -13.07 0.89 -1.80
CA SER A 9 -13.30 1.28 -0.41
C SER A 9 -12.74 0.17 0.48
N LEU A 10 -11.92 0.55 1.44
CA LEU A 10 -11.29 -0.37 2.40
C LEU A 10 -11.69 0.05 3.80
N THR A 11 -12.06 -0.93 4.62
CA THR A 11 -12.19 -0.75 6.06
C THR A 11 -10.84 -1.08 6.69
N LEU A 12 -10.26 -0.13 7.41
CA LEU A 12 -9.01 -0.32 8.13
C LEU A 12 -9.31 -0.73 9.57
N LEU A 13 -8.42 -1.55 10.13
CA LEU A 13 -8.42 -1.82 11.56
C LEU A 13 -7.94 -0.55 12.29
N PRO A 14 -8.54 -0.19 13.44
CA PRO A 14 -8.16 1.02 14.17
C PRO A 14 -6.67 1.05 14.57
N GLU A 15 -6.11 -0.11 14.89
CA GLU A 15 -4.70 -0.29 15.26
C GLU A 15 -3.72 0.07 14.13
N TRP A 16 -4.16 0.04 12.86
CA TRP A 16 -3.32 0.43 11.73
C TRP A 16 -3.36 1.93 11.44
N GLU A 17 -4.29 2.67 12.03
CA GLU A 17 -4.46 4.09 11.73
C GLU A 17 -3.23 4.90 12.17
N GLU A 18 -2.71 4.60 13.37
CA GLU A 18 -1.52 5.24 13.92
C GLU A 18 -0.29 4.97 13.04
N GLU A 19 -0.03 3.69 12.70
CA GLU A 19 1.09 3.29 11.84
C GLU A 19 1.00 3.94 10.44
N LEU A 20 -0.20 4.04 9.87
CA LEU A 20 -0.42 4.64 8.56
C LEU A 20 -0.24 6.16 8.58
N ASP A 21 -0.64 6.83 9.66
CA ASP A 21 -0.44 8.27 9.80
C ASP A 21 1.03 8.61 10.06
N GLU A 22 1.77 7.80 10.83
CA GLU A 22 3.22 7.92 10.95
C GLU A 22 3.93 7.74 9.60
N LEU A 23 3.61 6.66 8.88
CA LEU A 23 4.16 6.41 7.55
C LEU A 23 3.87 7.57 6.58
N LYS A 24 2.66 8.16 6.68
CA LYS A 24 2.30 9.32 5.88
C LYS A 24 3.18 10.51 6.21
N ARG A 25 3.43 10.79 7.50
CA ARG A 25 4.26 11.91 7.94
C ARG A 25 5.71 11.73 7.49
N GLU A 26 6.25 10.52 7.59
CA GLU A 26 7.66 10.27 7.28
C GLU A 26 7.97 10.26 5.77
N LYS A 27 7.10 9.64 4.97
CA LYS A 27 7.42 9.33 3.56
C LYS A 27 6.49 9.98 2.54
N PHE A 28 5.32 10.45 2.97
CA PHE A 28 4.27 10.95 2.08
C PHE A 28 3.69 12.30 2.53
N TYR A 29 4.49 13.12 3.23
CA TYR A 29 4.03 14.37 3.84
C TYR A 29 3.34 15.31 2.82
N THR A 30 3.83 15.33 1.59
CA THR A 30 3.31 16.13 0.47
C THR A 30 2.36 15.36 -0.46
N SER A 31 2.10 14.08 -0.20
CA SER A 31 1.39 13.16 -1.09
C SER A 31 0.01 12.76 -0.57
N SER A 32 -0.86 12.32 -1.48
CA SER A 32 -2.22 11.92 -1.10
C SER A 32 -2.23 10.58 -0.35
N LYS A 33 -3.22 10.36 0.55
CA LYS A 33 -3.43 9.05 1.20
C LYS A 33 -3.56 7.92 0.17
N ALA A 34 -4.13 8.20 -1.00
CA ALA A 34 -4.25 7.24 -2.10
C ALA A 34 -2.90 6.82 -2.70
N GLU A 35 -1.92 7.73 -2.78
CA GLU A 35 -0.57 7.40 -3.26
C GLU A 35 0.17 6.53 -2.25
N MET A 36 0.07 6.84 -0.96
CA MET A 36 0.62 6.02 0.11
C MET A 36 0.05 4.59 0.06
N LEU A 37 -1.28 4.46 -0.06
CA LEU A 37 -1.93 3.15 -0.16
C LEU A 37 -1.50 2.39 -1.42
N ARG A 38 -1.35 3.06 -2.57
CA ARG A 38 -0.80 2.44 -3.79
C ARG A 38 0.62 1.92 -3.58
N TYR A 39 1.46 2.70 -2.90
CA TYR A 39 2.82 2.30 -2.58
C TYR A 39 2.85 1.06 -1.67
N LEU A 40 2.07 1.06 -0.59
CA LEU A 40 1.96 -0.09 0.32
C LEU A 40 1.48 -1.36 -0.38
N ILE A 41 0.43 -1.26 -1.20
CA ILE A 41 -0.07 -2.39 -1.99
C ILE A 41 1.01 -2.90 -2.95
N SER A 42 1.76 -2.00 -3.60
CA SER A 42 2.83 -2.39 -4.53
C SER A 42 3.98 -3.13 -3.83
N LEU A 43 4.34 -2.70 -2.60
CA LEU A 43 5.32 -3.40 -1.77
C LEU A 43 4.81 -4.78 -1.37
N GLY A 44 3.57 -4.87 -0.88
CA GLY A 44 2.95 -6.15 -0.51
C GLY A 44 2.92 -7.15 -1.67
N LEU A 45 2.57 -6.68 -2.87
CA LEU A 45 2.58 -7.51 -4.09
C LEU A 45 3.99 -7.95 -4.49
N LYS A 46 5.01 -7.10 -4.33
CA LYS A 46 6.41 -7.44 -4.62
C LYS A 46 6.92 -8.49 -3.63
N THR A 47 6.73 -8.27 -2.34
CA THR A 47 7.12 -9.20 -1.28
C THR A 47 6.41 -10.55 -1.45
N SER A 48 5.10 -10.54 -1.75
CA SER A 48 4.34 -11.78 -1.99
C SER A 48 4.90 -12.59 -3.16
N LYS A 49 5.31 -11.94 -4.27
CA LYS A 49 5.97 -12.62 -5.39
C LYS A 49 7.33 -13.20 -5.01
N GLU A 50 8.12 -12.46 -4.23
CA GLU A 50 9.44 -12.90 -3.78
C GLU A 50 9.35 -14.09 -2.81
N LEU A 51 8.33 -14.12 -1.93
CA LEU A 51 8.07 -15.24 -1.04
C LEU A 51 7.63 -16.49 -1.81
N ASN A 52 6.73 -16.34 -2.80
CA ASN A 52 6.29 -17.45 -3.65
C ASN A 52 7.46 -18.10 -4.44
N ASN A 53 8.44 -17.30 -4.84
CA ASN A 53 9.63 -17.82 -5.54
C ASN A 53 10.61 -18.55 -4.60
N LYS A 54 10.57 -18.26 -3.29
CA LYS A 54 11.41 -18.94 -2.27
C LYS A 54 10.81 -20.25 -1.78
N GLU A 55 9.50 -20.45 -1.88
CA GLU A 55 8.85 -21.72 -1.51
C GLU A 55 8.95 -22.80 -2.61
N VAL A 56 9.45 -22.44 -3.80
CA VAL A 56 9.58 -23.34 -4.98
C VAL A 56 11.05 -23.63 -5.34
N SER A 57 12.02 -23.21 -4.50
CA SER A 57 13.46 -23.52 -4.65
C SER A 57 13.98 -24.33 -3.48
#